data_AF-R6C8Y8-F1
#
_entry.id   AF-R6C8Y8-F1
#
_cell.length_a   1.000
_cell.length_b   1.000
_cell.length_c   1.000
_cell.angle_alpha   90.00
_cell.angle_beta   90.00
_cell.angle_gamma   90.00
#
_symmetry.space_group_name_H-M   'P 1'
#
loop_
_entity.id
_entity.type
_entity.pdbx_description
1 polymer ?
#
loop_
_entity_poly.entity_id
_entity_poly.type
_entity_poly.pdbx_seq_one_letter_code
_entity_poly.pdbx_strand_id
1 'polypeptide(L)'
;MTTVKSSIRYIVTFFLMTILLTGLLVLAAFIPQNAIRGNVRESAEYLCEGELFGTVVDGVRGSEIDRYADSILLAIAYQYDADHPLSSVMWSSYYYTPYENENENLLHAVTEGKKANRQYLRYWHGSNTIVRPLLVFFSIKQIYLVNGIILAVLSLLLMGLLVKNKAYGPALGVLTGLIMTSSWFVPLSLEYTWTYLLLLIISVAGVKLTLQGKEKHLGILFLISGMVCAYMDFLTTETLSLTVPLLLILWVFFHKNPQASRTQVMKEAAKLTLVWGFGYVGMWVMKWVMASLILGENVMPYVTEHIGERLYGDIGVSQLTYICGAVTRNIGCLFPLEYGEVGVLFCIFLVLFISYNGYVYHGKHICGWHILMYMLPGLVPYIRYLVLHNHSYLHCFFTYRAQMATVLAIVLILEEVVDWRWLAHGRK
;
A
#
# COMPACT_ATOMS: atom_id res chain seq x y z
N MET A 1 -18.80 -9.17 -30.62
CA MET A 1 -18.63 -10.38 -29.77
C MET A 1 -17.36 -10.38 -28.91
N THR A 2 -16.21 -9.89 -29.40
CA THR A 2 -14.93 -9.88 -28.65
C THR A 2 -14.94 -8.96 -27.43
N THR A 3 -15.49 -7.74 -27.54
CA THR A 3 -15.61 -6.79 -26.41
C THR A 3 -16.54 -7.31 -25.32
N VAL A 4 -17.69 -7.87 -25.68
CA VAL A 4 -18.65 -8.47 -24.73
C VAL A 4 -18.02 -9.63 -23.97
N LYS A 5 -17.30 -10.54 -24.66
CA LYS A 5 -16.55 -11.62 -24.00
C LYS A 5 -15.46 -11.09 -23.05
N SER A 6 -14.82 -9.97 -23.40
CA SER A 6 -13.82 -9.33 -22.55
C SER A 6 -14.44 -8.75 -21.27
N SER A 7 -15.55 -8.02 -21.36
CA SER A 7 -16.25 -7.45 -20.22
C SER A 7 -16.80 -8.51 -19.27
N ILE A 8 -17.39 -9.59 -19.80
CA ILE A 8 -17.85 -10.73 -18.99
C ILE A 8 -16.71 -11.33 -18.17
N ARG A 9 -15.50 -11.44 -18.74
CA ARG A 9 -14.33 -11.96 -18.02
C ARG A 9 -14.00 -11.11 -16.78
N TYR A 10 -14.01 -9.78 -16.88
CA TYR A 10 -13.75 -8.92 -15.72
C TYR A 10 -14.81 -9.09 -14.63
N ILE A 11 -16.09 -9.14 -15.02
CA ILE A 11 -17.21 -9.32 -14.09
C ILE A 11 -17.12 -10.67 -13.38
N VAL A 12 -16.90 -11.75 -14.13
CA VAL A 12 -16.75 -13.10 -13.58
C VAL A 12 -15.53 -13.16 -12.65
N THR A 13 -14.39 -12.60 -13.05
CA THR A 13 -13.22 -12.53 -12.18
C THR A 13 -13.51 -11.77 -10.90
N PHE A 14 -14.20 -10.63 -10.97
CA PHE A 14 -14.56 -9.84 -9.78
C PHE A 14 -15.42 -10.65 -8.79
N PHE A 15 -16.49 -11.31 -9.25
CA PHE A 15 -17.32 -12.10 -8.35
C PHE A 15 -16.60 -13.33 -7.80
N LEU A 16 -15.85 -14.06 -8.64
CA LEU A 16 -15.08 -15.22 -8.19
C LEU A 16 -14.02 -14.82 -7.16
N MET A 17 -13.33 -13.71 -7.36
CA MET A 17 -12.35 -13.20 -6.40
C MET A 17 -13.01 -12.73 -5.10
N THR A 18 -14.18 -12.09 -5.17
CA THR A 18 -14.92 -11.68 -3.96
C THR A 18 -15.33 -12.90 -3.13
N ILE A 19 -15.85 -13.95 -3.78
CA ILE A 19 -16.21 -15.22 -3.14
C ILE A 19 -14.97 -15.89 -2.55
N LEU A 20 -13.88 -15.96 -3.32
CA LEU A 20 -12.62 -16.57 -2.87
C LEU A 20 -12.05 -15.85 -1.65
N LEU A 21 -11.91 -14.53 -1.70
CA LEU A 21 -11.34 -13.74 -0.60
C LEU A 21 -12.22 -13.82 0.65
N THR A 22 -13.53 -13.70 0.50
CA THR A 22 -14.46 -13.89 1.64
C THR A 22 -14.36 -15.30 2.21
N GLY A 23 -14.35 -16.33 1.34
CA GLY A 23 -14.20 -17.71 1.75
C GLY A 23 -12.91 -17.96 2.52
N LEU A 24 -11.79 -17.37 2.08
CA LEU A 24 -10.51 -17.46 2.79
C LEU A 24 -10.56 -16.78 4.17
N LEU A 25 -11.24 -15.65 4.32
CA LEU A 25 -11.43 -15.01 5.62
C LEU A 25 -12.26 -15.86 6.57
N VAL A 26 -13.33 -16.46 6.05
CA VAL A 26 -14.20 -17.39 6.79
C VAL A 26 -13.42 -18.65 7.19
N LEU A 27 -12.56 -19.17 6.31
CA LEU A 27 -11.68 -20.29 6.64
C LEU A 27 -10.70 -19.94 7.78
N ALA A 28 -10.14 -18.74 7.78
CA ALA A 28 -9.35 -18.26 8.92
C ALA A 28 -10.23 -18.11 10.18
N ALA A 29 -11.49 -17.70 10.04
CA ALA A 29 -12.44 -17.55 11.14
C ALA A 29 -12.78 -18.88 11.85
N PHE A 30 -12.65 -20.02 11.18
CA PHE A 30 -12.81 -21.35 11.80
C PHE A 30 -11.68 -21.76 12.75
N ILE A 31 -10.52 -21.08 12.73
CA ILE A 31 -9.42 -21.37 13.66
C ILE A 31 -9.88 -21.05 15.08
N PRO A 32 -9.93 -22.02 16.01
CA PRO A 32 -10.42 -21.80 17.36
C PRO A 32 -9.56 -20.80 18.15
N GLN A 33 -10.20 -19.97 19.00
CA GLN A 33 -9.49 -18.95 19.79
C GLN A 33 -8.42 -19.53 20.71
N ASN A 34 -8.65 -20.72 21.27
CA ASN A 34 -7.68 -21.41 22.13
C ASN A 34 -6.39 -21.79 21.38
N ALA A 35 -6.45 -22.04 20.07
CA ALA A 35 -5.29 -22.39 19.25
C ALA A 35 -4.31 -21.21 19.07
N ILE A 36 -4.81 -19.98 19.16
CA ILE A 36 -4.01 -18.76 18.97
C ILE A 36 -3.79 -17.97 20.28
N ARG A 37 -4.50 -18.31 21.37
CA ARG A 37 -4.51 -17.56 22.64
C ARG A 37 -3.11 -17.28 23.19
N GLY A 38 -2.22 -18.27 23.17
CA GLY A 38 -0.86 -18.11 23.69
C GLY A 38 -0.06 -17.06 22.93
N ASN A 39 -0.03 -17.17 21.60
CA ASN A 39 0.69 -16.23 20.73
C ASN A 39 0.05 -14.85 20.72
N VAL A 40 -1.29 -14.76 20.77
CA VAL A 40 -1.99 -13.48 20.91
C VAL A 40 -1.65 -12.80 22.24
N ARG A 41 -1.57 -13.55 23.34
CA ARG A 41 -1.15 -13.00 24.65
C ARG A 41 0.28 -12.47 24.58
N GLU A 42 1.24 -13.25 24.09
CA GLU A 42 2.63 -12.80 23.92
C GLU A 42 2.70 -11.55 23.02
N SER A 43 1.88 -11.51 21.97
CA SER A 43 1.78 -10.36 21.07
C SER A 43 1.25 -9.12 21.78
N ALA A 44 0.20 -9.27 22.60
CA ALA A 44 -0.39 -8.18 23.37
C ALA A 44 0.59 -7.64 24.43
N GLU A 45 1.31 -8.52 25.13
CA GLU A 45 2.37 -8.16 26.07
C GLU A 45 3.45 -7.33 25.38
N TYR A 46 3.95 -7.78 24.22
CA TYR A 46 4.93 -7.04 23.41
C TYR A 46 4.41 -5.66 22.94
N LEU A 47 3.13 -5.56 22.57
CA LEU A 47 2.56 -4.29 22.15
C LEU A 47 2.45 -3.31 23.34
N CYS A 48 2.15 -3.79 24.54
CA CYS A 48 2.11 -2.98 25.77
C CYS A 48 3.50 -2.49 26.24
N GLU A 49 4.61 -3.06 25.76
CA GLU A 49 5.97 -2.59 26.09
C GLU A 49 6.29 -1.21 25.48
N GLY A 50 5.52 -0.74 24.50
CA GLY A 50 5.75 0.53 23.83
C GLY A 50 4.50 1.38 23.65
N GLU A 51 4.71 2.61 23.20
CA GLU A 51 3.63 3.55 22.90
C GLU A 51 2.80 3.10 21.68
N LEU A 52 1.53 3.51 21.64
CA LEU A 52 0.63 3.27 20.50
C LEU A 52 1.23 3.75 19.17
N PHE A 53 1.89 4.91 19.21
CA PHE A 53 2.51 5.60 18.08
C PHE A 53 3.94 6.01 18.44
N GLY A 54 4.81 5.01 18.62
CA GLY A 54 6.20 5.22 19.04
C GLY A 54 7.18 5.26 17.86
N THR A 55 8.18 6.13 17.90
CA THR A 55 9.27 6.18 16.91
C THR A 55 10.38 5.17 17.21
N VAL A 56 10.89 4.47 16.19
CA VAL A 56 12.08 3.62 16.33
C VAL A 56 13.37 4.46 16.39
N VAL A 57 13.37 5.62 15.74
CA VAL A 57 14.48 6.58 15.75
C VAL A 57 13.96 7.90 16.29
N ASP A 58 14.51 8.35 17.41
CA ASP A 58 14.08 9.56 18.11
C ASP A 58 14.07 10.78 17.17
N GLY A 59 12.93 11.47 17.14
CA GLY A 59 12.71 12.66 16.31
C GLY A 59 12.48 12.38 14.82
N VAL A 60 12.53 11.13 14.37
CA VAL A 60 12.29 10.74 12.96
C VAL A 60 10.89 10.16 12.82
N ARG A 61 9.97 10.98 12.33
CA ARG A 61 8.54 10.64 12.29
C ARG A 61 8.20 9.49 11.33
N GLY A 62 8.91 9.33 10.22
CA GLY A 62 8.76 8.21 9.31
C GLY A 62 9.16 6.87 9.94
N SER A 63 9.78 6.87 11.12
CA SER A 63 10.08 5.66 11.91
C SER A 63 8.99 5.27 12.91
N GLU A 64 7.86 5.99 12.94
CA GLU A 64 6.73 5.71 13.82
C GLU A 64 6.03 4.39 13.47
N ILE A 65 5.84 3.55 14.49
CA ILE A 65 5.18 2.24 14.40
C ILE A 65 3.76 2.36 14.93
N ASP A 66 2.78 1.98 14.11
CA ASP A 66 1.36 1.96 14.46
C ASP A 66 1.00 0.68 15.22
N ARG A 67 1.22 0.68 16.54
CA ARG A 67 0.78 -0.41 17.42
C ARG A 67 -0.72 -0.39 17.64
N TYR A 68 -1.36 0.78 17.54
CA TYR A 68 -2.81 0.93 17.64
C TYR A 68 -3.51 0.03 16.61
N ALA A 69 -3.15 0.14 15.34
CA ALA A 69 -3.79 -0.63 14.27
C ALA A 69 -3.54 -2.12 14.39
N ASP A 70 -2.33 -2.50 14.80
CA ASP A 70 -1.95 -3.90 15.02
C ASP A 70 -2.71 -4.53 16.19
N SER A 71 -2.88 -3.79 17.30
CA SER A 71 -3.69 -4.24 18.44
C SER A 71 -5.14 -4.47 18.06
N ILE A 72 -5.73 -3.55 17.28
CA ILE A 72 -7.09 -3.71 16.76
C ILE A 72 -7.19 -4.94 15.84
N LEU A 73 -6.27 -5.09 14.90
CA LEU A 73 -6.27 -6.20 13.94
C LEU A 73 -6.16 -7.56 14.66
N LEU A 74 -5.26 -7.66 15.65
CA LEU A 74 -5.12 -8.84 16.49
C LEU A 74 -6.33 -9.09 17.38
N ALA A 75 -6.97 -8.05 17.92
CA ALA A 75 -8.17 -8.20 18.73
C ALA A 75 -9.32 -8.79 17.91
N ILE A 76 -9.51 -8.30 16.67
CA ILE A 76 -10.47 -8.85 15.71
C ILE A 76 -10.11 -10.31 15.36
N ALA A 77 -8.83 -10.59 15.08
CA ALA A 77 -8.38 -11.94 14.77
C ALA A 77 -8.63 -12.91 15.95
N TYR A 78 -8.38 -12.45 17.18
CA TYR A 78 -8.60 -13.23 18.38
C TYR A 78 -10.09 -13.53 18.59
N GLN A 79 -10.95 -12.53 18.40
CA GLN A 79 -12.36 -12.60 18.77
C GLN A 79 -13.29 -13.08 17.65
N TYR A 80 -12.75 -13.50 16.50
CA TYR A 80 -13.53 -14.23 15.53
C TYR A 80 -14.17 -15.48 16.14
N ASP A 81 -15.47 -15.62 15.95
CA ASP A 81 -16.29 -16.74 16.41
C ASP A 81 -16.22 -17.90 15.41
N ALA A 82 -15.69 -19.04 15.85
CA ALA A 82 -15.57 -20.24 15.03
C ALA A 82 -16.91 -20.97 14.83
N ASP A 83 -17.89 -20.74 15.71
CA ASP A 83 -19.23 -21.33 15.60
C ASP A 83 -20.10 -20.55 14.60
N HIS A 84 -19.85 -19.24 14.47
CA HIS A 84 -20.54 -18.35 13.53
C HIS A 84 -19.57 -17.52 12.66
N PRO A 85 -18.69 -18.17 11.88
CA PRO A 85 -17.56 -17.51 11.25
C PRO A 85 -17.98 -16.49 10.20
N LEU A 86 -19.06 -16.77 9.45
CA LEU A 86 -19.52 -15.89 8.39
C LEU A 86 -20.04 -14.54 8.94
N SER A 87 -20.90 -14.56 9.96
CA SER A 87 -21.37 -13.32 10.58
C SER A 87 -20.25 -12.62 11.35
N SER A 88 -19.38 -13.39 12.01
CA SER A 88 -18.23 -12.87 12.75
C SER A 88 -17.27 -12.05 11.88
N VAL A 89 -16.90 -12.53 10.69
CA VAL A 89 -16.01 -11.78 9.78
C VAL A 89 -16.72 -10.57 9.16
N MET A 90 -18.05 -10.57 9.11
CA MET A 90 -18.81 -9.40 8.64
C MET A 90 -18.82 -8.29 9.68
N TRP A 91 -19.02 -8.64 10.95
CA TRP A 91 -18.96 -7.69 12.05
C TRP A 91 -17.55 -7.19 12.38
N SER A 92 -16.55 -8.06 12.26
CA SER A 92 -15.16 -7.77 12.65
C SER A 92 -15.10 -7.17 14.06
N SER A 93 -15.82 -7.81 14.99
CA SER A 93 -15.98 -7.29 16.34
C SER A 93 -14.76 -7.56 17.21
N TYR A 94 -14.52 -6.64 18.13
CA TYR A 94 -13.48 -6.72 19.13
C TYR A 94 -13.92 -6.13 20.48
N TYR A 95 -13.15 -6.36 21.53
CA TYR A 95 -13.36 -5.80 22.87
C TYR A 95 -12.73 -4.41 22.95
N TYR A 96 -13.48 -3.50 23.56
CA TYR A 96 -13.06 -2.13 23.76
C TYR A 96 -13.67 -1.57 25.05
N THR A 97 -12.86 -0.84 25.80
CA THR A 97 -13.29 0.09 26.84
C THR A 97 -12.63 1.45 26.64
N PRO A 98 -13.32 2.56 26.92
CA PRO A 98 -12.74 3.91 26.81
C PRO A 98 -11.74 4.24 27.94
N TYR A 99 -11.59 3.38 28.95
CA TYR A 99 -10.72 3.63 30.10
C TYR A 99 -9.25 3.22 29.89
N GLU A 100 -8.95 2.54 28.78
CA GLU A 100 -7.65 1.93 28.49
C GLU A 100 -7.31 2.13 27.00
N ASN A 101 -6.02 2.04 26.67
CA ASN A 101 -5.59 2.09 25.27
C ASN A 101 -5.82 0.76 24.55
N GLU A 102 -5.63 0.73 23.22
CA GLU A 102 -5.91 -0.44 22.39
C GLU A 102 -5.01 -1.64 22.67
N ASN A 103 -3.77 -1.42 23.11
CA ASN A 103 -2.84 -2.49 23.49
C ASN A 103 -3.33 -3.18 24.77
N GLU A 104 -3.71 -2.39 25.78
CA GLU A 104 -4.28 -2.87 27.05
C GLU A 104 -5.62 -3.58 26.84
N ASN A 105 -6.49 -3.02 26.01
CA ASN A 105 -7.76 -3.64 25.63
C ASN A 105 -7.55 -5.05 25.04
N LEU A 106 -6.61 -5.20 24.11
CA LEU A 106 -6.25 -6.50 23.54
C LEU A 106 -5.73 -7.45 24.62
N LEU A 107 -4.84 -6.97 25.50
CA LEU A 107 -4.28 -7.78 26.58
C LEU A 107 -5.37 -8.30 27.52
N HIS A 108 -6.29 -7.44 27.96
CA HIS A 108 -7.42 -7.83 28.81
C HIS A 108 -8.39 -8.77 28.09
N ALA A 109 -8.61 -8.58 26.78
CA ALA A 109 -9.43 -9.50 25.99
C ALA A 109 -8.90 -10.94 26.07
N VAL A 110 -7.58 -11.13 25.94
CA VAL A 110 -6.95 -12.46 25.91
C VAL A 110 -6.66 -13.06 27.30
N THR A 111 -6.32 -12.25 28.29
CA THR A 111 -6.01 -12.71 29.66
C THR A 111 -7.28 -12.96 30.48
N GLU A 112 -8.24 -12.03 30.44
CA GLU A 112 -9.47 -12.09 31.23
C GLU A 112 -10.66 -12.71 30.47
N GLY A 113 -10.52 -12.99 29.17
CA GLY A 113 -11.58 -13.57 28.36
C GLY A 113 -12.74 -12.60 28.11
N LYS A 114 -12.46 -11.30 27.94
CA LYS A 114 -13.49 -10.31 27.63
C LYS A 114 -14.14 -10.61 26.28
N LYS A 115 -15.45 -10.41 26.21
CA LYS A 115 -16.23 -10.58 24.99
C LYS A 115 -16.14 -9.33 24.11
N ALA A 116 -16.21 -9.53 22.81
CA ALA A 116 -16.29 -8.43 21.87
C ALA A 116 -17.57 -7.61 22.12
N ASN A 117 -17.44 -6.29 22.09
CA ASN A 117 -18.52 -5.33 22.37
C ASN A 117 -18.52 -4.14 21.40
N ARG A 118 -17.58 -4.08 20.47
CA ARG A 118 -17.45 -3.04 19.46
C ARG A 118 -17.24 -3.68 18.10
N GLN A 119 -17.95 -3.21 17.08
CA GLN A 119 -17.78 -3.66 15.70
C GLN A 119 -16.71 -2.82 14.99
N TYR A 120 -16.08 -3.40 13.97
CA TYR A 120 -15.20 -2.69 13.03
C TYR A 120 -15.52 -3.11 11.58
N LEU A 121 -16.79 -3.04 11.19
CA LEU A 121 -17.27 -3.54 9.90
C LEU A 121 -16.89 -2.68 8.69
N ARG A 122 -16.36 -1.46 8.91
CA ARG A 122 -16.03 -0.52 7.83
C ARG A 122 -14.96 -1.05 6.86
N TYR A 123 -14.12 -2.00 7.29
CA TYR A 123 -13.10 -2.65 6.46
C TYR A 123 -13.28 -4.17 6.41
N TRP A 124 -12.61 -4.81 5.46
CA TRP A 124 -12.59 -6.27 5.33
C TRP A 124 -11.78 -6.98 6.41
N HIS A 125 -10.73 -6.33 6.94
CA HIS A 125 -9.72 -6.97 7.80
C HIS A 125 -9.14 -8.23 7.14
N GLY A 126 -8.97 -8.18 5.81
CA GLY A 126 -8.64 -9.34 4.99
C GLY A 126 -7.26 -9.92 5.27
N SER A 127 -6.37 -9.11 5.84
CA SER A 127 -5.06 -9.53 6.36
C SER A 127 -5.17 -10.65 7.40
N ASN A 128 -6.29 -10.75 8.13
CA ASN A 128 -6.55 -11.87 9.05
C ASN A 128 -6.67 -13.24 8.36
N THR A 129 -6.85 -13.27 7.03
CA THR A 129 -6.68 -14.49 6.22
C THR A 129 -5.28 -15.09 6.37
N ILE A 130 -4.27 -14.23 6.57
CA ILE A 130 -2.86 -14.62 6.69
C ILE A 130 -2.46 -14.60 8.17
N VAL A 131 -2.78 -13.52 8.88
CA VAL A 131 -2.34 -13.30 10.26
C VAL A 131 -2.90 -14.36 11.19
N ARG A 132 -4.19 -14.70 11.12
CA ARG A 132 -4.79 -15.67 12.06
C ARG A 132 -4.22 -17.08 11.93
N PRO A 133 -4.02 -17.65 10.72
CA PRO A 133 -3.26 -18.89 10.58
C PRO A 133 -1.83 -18.81 11.11
N LEU A 134 -1.11 -17.69 10.88
CA LEU A 134 0.24 -17.53 11.40
C LEU A 134 0.26 -17.46 12.93
N LEU A 135 -0.76 -16.88 13.57
CA LEU A 135 -0.89 -16.83 15.03
C LEU A 135 -1.03 -18.21 15.70
N VAL A 136 -1.25 -19.29 14.94
CA VAL A 136 -1.17 -20.66 15.49
C VAL A 136 0.29 -21.02 15.84
N PHE A 137 1.25 -20.48 15.09
CA PHE A 137 2.67 -20.83 15.20
C PHE A 137 3.53 -19.70 15.75
N PHE A 138 3.12 -18.45 15.55
CA PHE A 138 3.96 -17.28 15.73
C PHE A 138 3.27 -16.16 16.52
N SER A 139 4.02 -15.45 17.37
CA SER A 139 3.61 -14.14 17.90
C SER A 139 3.79 -13.02 16.87
N ILE A 140 3.23 -11.83 17.11
CA ILE A 140 3.30 -10.70 16.17
C ILE A 140 4.74 -10.29 15.84
N LYS A 141 5.64 -10.33 16.83
CA LYS A 141 7.07 -10.05 16.65
C LYS A 141 7.72 -11.03 15.66
N GLN A 142 7.33 -12.30 15.70
CA GLN A 142 7.78 -13.31 14.75
C GLN A 142 7.11 -13.12 13.38
N ILE A 143 5.84 -12.73 13.33
CA ILE A 143 5.15 -12.37 12.07
C ILE A 143 5.83 -11.18 11.39
N TYR A 144 6.23 -10.14 12.13
CA TYR A 144 7.02 -9.04 11.58
C TYR A 144 8.32 -9.51 10.94
N LEU A 145 9.04 -10.44 11.58
CA LEU A 145 10.26 -11.02 11.01
C LEU A 145 9.96 -11.78 9.70
N VAL A 146 8.92 -12.61 9.69
CA VAL A 146 8.49 -13.32 8.47
C VAL A 146 8.15 -12.33 7.36
N ASN A 147 7.39 -11.28 7.65
CA ASN A 147 7.04 -10.23 6.71
C ASN A 147 8.29 -9.50 6.18
N GLY A 148 9.27 -9.24 7.03
CA GLY A 148 10.54 -8.63 6.65
C GLY A 148 11.35 -9.49 5.69
N ILE A 149 11.41 -10.81 5.93
CA ILE A 149 12.04 -11.77 5.02
C ILE A 149 11.32 -11.80 3.67
N ILE A 150 9.99 -11.86 3.66
CA ILE A 150 9.20 -11.87 2.43
C ILE A 150 9.41 -10.57 1.64
N LEU A 151 9.38 -9.42 2.32
CA LEU A 151 9.63 -8.12 1.71
C LEU A 151 11.01 -8.07 1.05
N ALA A 152 12.05 -8.54 1.74
CA ALA A 152 13.41 -8.60 1.22
C ALA A 152 13.52 -9.53 0.00
N VAL A 153 12.96 -10.74 0.09
CA VAL A 153 12.97 -11.71 -1.03
C VAL A 153 12.24 -11.15 -2.25
N LEU A 154 11.05 -10.58 -2.08
CA LEU A 154 10.30 -9.98 -3.19
C LEU A 154 11.02 -8.78 -3.82
N SER A 155 11.68 -7.97 -2.99
CA SER A 155 12.50 -6.86 -3.46
C SER A 155 13.68 -7.37 -4.29
N LEU A 156 14.40 -8.38 -3.80
CA LEU A 156 15.50 -9.01 -4.54
C LEU A 156 15.03 -9.68 -5.85
N LEU A 157 13.85 -10.31 -5.85
CA LEU A 157 13.25 -10.90 -7.05
C LEU A 157 12.92 -9.83 -8.10
N LEU A 158 12.33 -8.71 -7.69
CA LEU A 158 12.06 -7.58 -8.60
C LEU A 158 13.36 -6.99 -9.13
N MET A 159 14.34 -6.74 -8.26
CA MET A 159 15.65 -6.21 -8.66
C MET A 159 16.37 -7.16 -9.63
N GLY A 160 16.39 -8.46 -9.34
CA GLY A 160 16.95 -9.47 -10.23
C GLY A 160 16.25 -9.53 -11.58
N LEU A 161 14.92 -9.40 -11.61
CA LEU A 161 14.14 -9.31 -12.85
C LEU A 161 14.52 -8.07 -13.67
N LEU A 162 14.62 -6.90 -13.04
CA LEU A 162 14.96 -5.64 -13.73
C LEU A 162 16.40 -5.65 -14.26
N VAL A 163 17.36 -6.02 -13.41
CA VAL A 163 18.79 -6.08 -13.78
C VAL A 163 19.05 -7.08 -14.90
N LYS A 164 18.43 -8.27 -14.85
CA LYS A 164 18.54 -9.29 -15.91
C LYS A 164 18.08 -8.77 -17.27
N ASN A 165 17.13 -7.84 -17.28
CA ASN A 165 16.60 -7.23 -18.50
C ASN A 165 17.23 -5.86 -18.80
N LYS A 166 18.37 -5.54 -18.20
CA LYS A 166 19.11 -4.26 -18.37
C LYS A 166 18.29 -3.02 -18.02
N ALA A 167 17.26 -3.17 -17.18
CA ALA A 167 16.39 -2.09 -16.71
C ALA A 167 17.02 -1.39 -15.49
N TYR A 168 18.21 -0.80 -15.68
CA TYR A 168 18.98 -0.22 -14.58
C TYR A 168 18.35 1.05 -13.99
N GLY A 169 17.75 1.91 -14.82
CA GLY A 169 17.00 3.09 -14.34
C GLY A 169 15.83 2.72 -13.44
N PRO A 170 14.92 1.82 -13.87
CA PRO A 170 13.85 1.30 -13.01
C PRO A 170 14.36 0.61 -11.73
N ALA A 171 15.43 -0.18 -11.83
CA ALA A 171 16.02 -0.84 -10.67
C ALA A 171 16.54 0.19 -9.64
N LEU A 172 17.25 1.22 -10.12
CA LEU A 172 17.72 2.32 -9.28
C LEU A 172 16.54 3.09 -8.68
N GLY A 173 15.49 3.35 -9.46
CA GLY A 173 14.28 4.04 -8.99
C GLY A 173 13.52 3.29 -7.91
N VAL A 174 13.40 1.96 -8.04
CA VAL A 174 12.80 1.12 -7.00
C VAL A 174 13.67 1.11 -5.74
N LEU A 175 14.99 0.93 -5.88
CA LEU A 175 15.90 0.92 -4.74
C LEU A 175 15.90 2.26 -3.98
N THR A 176 16.02 3.37 -4.71
CA THR A 176 15.94 4.73 -4.13
C THR A 176 14.58 4.98 -3.51
N GLY A 177 13.49 4.55 -4.15
CA GLY A 177 12.15 4.62 -3.60
C GLY A 177 12.01 3.87 -2.27
N LEU A 178 12.53 2.64 -2.17
CA LEU A 178 12.53 1.85 -0.94
C LEU A 178 13.33 2.53 0.19
N ILE A 179 14.48 3.11 -0.15
CA ILE A 179 15.35 3.82 0.81
C ILE A 179 14.69 5.12 1.29
N MET A 180 14.24 5.97 0.37
CA MET A 180 13.67 7.29 0.68
C MET A 180 12.36 7.19 1.46
N THR A 181 11.65 6.06 1.36
CA THR A 181 10.42 5.78 2.11
C THR A 181 10.67 4.92 3.36
N SER A 182 11.94 4.76 3.77
CA SER A 182 12.35 4.00 4.96
C SER A 182 11.65 2.65 5.05
N SER A 183 11.61 1.92 3.94
CA SER A 183 10.80 0.70 3.79
C SER A 183 11.24 -0.42 4.73
N TRP A 184 12.40 -0.31 5.37
CA TRP A 184 12.85 -1.26 6.40
C TRP A 184 12.00 -1.21 7.68
N PHE A 185 11.24 -0.14 7.94
CA PHE A 185 10.29 -0.09 9.05
C PHE A 185 8.92 -0.70 8.72
N VAL A 186 8.61 -0.89 7.44
CA VAL A 186 7.31 -1.42 6.97
C VAL A 186 6.94 -2.76 7.63
N PRO A 187 7.85 -3.74 7.77
CA PRO A 187 7.50 -5.03 8.39
C PRO A 187 7.15 -4.96 9.88
N LEU A 188 7.46 -3.84 10.56
CA LEU A 188 7.25 -3.68 12.00
C LEU A 188 5.82 -3.22 12.34
N SER A 189 4.95 -3.07 11.35
CA SER A 189 3.50 -2.89 11.52
C SER A 189 2.77 -3.68 10.43
N LEU A 190 1.72 -4.41 10.81
CA LEU A 190 0.95 -5.21 9.85
C LEU A 190 0.22 -4.31 8.87
N GLU A 191 -0.35 -3.19 9.35
CA GLU A 191 -1.06 -2.22 8.52
C GLU A 191 -0.17 -1.71 7.36
N TYR A 192 1.11 -1.45 7.60
CA TYR A 192 2.03 -0.96 6.55
C TYR A 192 2.42 -2.05 5.55
N THR A 193 2.47 -3.30 6.00
CA THR A 193 3.11 -4.40 5.28
C THR A 193 2.40 -4.76 3.99
N TRP A 194 1.07 -4.84 4.00
CA TRP A 194 0.32 -5.51 2.93
C TRP A 194 0.43 -4.81 1.58
N THR A 195 0.38 -3.49 1.57
CA THR A 195 0.49 -2.66 0.35
C THR A 195 1.86 -2.79 -0.29
N TYR A 196 2.92 -2.92 0.51
CA TYR A 196 4.30 -3.16 0.04
C TYR A 196 4.51 -4.57 -0.52
N LEU A 197 3.96 -5.59 0.11
CA LEU A 197 4.01 -6.93 -0.47
C LEU A 197 3.25 -6.96 -1.80
N LEU A 198 2.08 -6.31 -1.85
CA LEU A 198 1.26 -6.25 -3.05
C LEU A 198 1.94 -5.47 -4.18
N LEU A 199 2.53 -4.30 -3.93
CA LEU A 199 3.22 -3.54 -4.98
C LEU A 199 4.37 -4.35 -5.58
N LEU A 200 5.12 -5.12 -4.79
CA LEU A 200 6.24 -5.93 -5.28
C LEU A 200 5.75 -7.12 -6.10
N ILE A 201 4.74 -7.85 -5.62
CA ILE A 201 4.14 -8.99 -6.33
C ILE A 201 3.58 -8.54 -7.69
N ILE A 202 2.80 -7.46 -7.70
CA ILE A 202 2.18 -6.95 -8.92
C ILE A 202 3.23 -6.36 -9.87
N SER A 203 4.30 -5.73 -9.35
CA SER A 203 5.43 -5.28 -10.17
C SER A 203 6.15 -6.45 -10.85
N VAL A 204 6.49 -7.51 -10.12
CA VAL A 204 7.14 -8.70 -10.68
C VAL A 204 6.25 -9.36 -11.74
N ALA A 205 4.97 -9.56 -11.44
CA ALA A 205 4.02 -10.16 -12.37
C ALA A 205 3.80 -9.29 -13.61
N GLY A 206 3.58 -8.00 -13.43
CA GLY A 206 3.32 -7.03 -14.50
C GLY A 206 4.49 -6.85 -15.44
N VAL A 207 5.71 -6.68 -14.89
CA VAL A 207 6.94 -6.60 -15.70
C VAL A 207 7.14 -7.90 -16.46
N LYS A 208 7.01 -9.07 -15.82
CA LYS A 208 7.17 -10.37 -16.50
C LYS A 208 6.15 -10.57 -17.63
N LEU A 209 4.88 -10.24 -17.42
CA LEU A 209 3.85 -10.34 -18.45
C LEU A 209 4.15 -9.43 -19.65
N THR A 210 4.59 -8.19 -19.38
CA THR A 210 4.91 -7.21 -20.43
C THR A 210 6.18 -7.63 -21.19
N LEU A 211 7.21 -8.11 -20.50
CA LEU A 211 8.40 -8.66 -21.13
C LEU A 211 8.08 -9.87 -22.03
N GLN A 212 7.03 -10.63 -21.74
CA GLN A 212 6.59 -11.80 -22.51
C GLN A 212 5.60 -11.48 -23.64
N GLY A 213 5.22 -10.21 -23.86
CA GLY A 213 4.20 -9.87 -24.87
C GLY A 213 2.80 -10.37 -24.49
N LYS A 214 2.49 -10.44 -23.19
CA LYS A 214 1.24 -10.96 -22.62
C LYS A 214 0.38 -9.85 -22.00
N GLU A 215 0.39 -8.67 -22.61
CA GLU A 215 -0.29 -7.45 -22.15
C GLU A 215 -1.79 -7.64 -21.95
N LYS A 216 -2.42 -8.54 -22.73
CA LYS A 216 -3.85 -8.86 -22.62
C LYS A 216 -4.30 -9.35 -21.23
N HIS A 217 -3.35 -9.75 -20.37
CA HIS A 217 -3.59 -10.20 -19.00
C HIS A 217 -3.41 -9.09 -17.96
N LEU A 218 -2.78 -7.96 -18.30
CA LEU A 218 -2.51 -6.87 -17.36
C LEU A 218 -3.79 -6.29 -16.77
N GLY A 219 -4.85 -6.12 -17.56
CA GLY A 219 -6.12 -5.62 -17.02
C GLY A 219 -6.67 -6.49 -15.88
N ILE A 220 -6.61 -7.82 -16.02
CA ILE A 220 -7.08 -8.73 -14.95
C ILE A 220 -6.15 -8.67 -13.74
N LEU A 221 -4.83 -8.57 -13.96
CA LEU A 221 -3.86 -8.38 -12.88
C LEU A 221 -4.16 -7.11 -12.07
N PHE A 222 -4.44 -5.99 -12.73
CA PHE A 222 -4.76 -4.72 -12.07
C PHE A 222 -6.13 -4.73 -11.40
N LEU A 223 -7.13 -5.43 -11.97
CA LEU A 223 -8.42 -5.66 -11.29
C LEU A 223 -8.18 -6.36 -9.95
N ILE A 224 -7.48 -7.50 -9.98
CA ILE A 224 -7.18 -8.31 -8.80
C ILE A 224 -6.33 -7.51 -7.80
N SER A 225 -5.34 -6.75 -8.28
CA SER A 225 -4.54 -5.87 -7.44
C SER A 225 -5.40 -4.87 -6.68
N GLY A 226 -6.32 -4.17 -7.35
CA GLY A 226 -7.24 -3.24 -6.68
C GLY A 226 -8.11 -3.93 -5.64
N MET A 227 -8.67 -5.09 -5.97
CA MET A 227 -9.49 -5.88 -5.05
C MET A 227 -8.71 -6.34 -3.81
N VAL A 228 -7.54 -6.95 -4.01
CA VAL A 228 -6.70 -7.43 -2.90
C VAL A 228 -6.18 -6.26 -2.07
N CYS A 229 -5.90 -5.12 -2.68
CA CYS A 229 -5.52 -3.91 -1.95
C CYS A 229 -6.65 -3.46 -1.01
N ALA A 230 -7.88 -3.28 -1.51
CA ALA A 230 -9.03 -2.90 -0.68
C ALA A 230 -9.40 -3.96 0.39
N TYR A 231 -9.08 -5.23 0.12
CA TYR A 231 -9.31 -6.33 1.04
C TYR A 231 -8.31 -6.33 2.22
N MET A 232 -7.04 -6.05 1.95
CA MET A 232 -5.97 -6.12 2.96
C MET A 232 -5.71 -4.80 3.70
N ASP A 233 -5.92 -3.67 3.03
CA ASP A 233 -5.42 -2.36 3.46
C ASP A 233 -6.45 -1.53 4.24
N PHE A 234 -5.95 -0.67 5.13
CA PHE A 234 -6.72 0.29 5.93
C PHE A 234 -6.54 1.74 5.45
N LEU A 235 -6.41 1.94 4.13
CA LEU A 235 -6.16 3.24 3.51
C LEU A 235 -4.76 3.77 3.85
N THR A 236 -3.72 2.94 3.73
CA THR A 236 -2.35 3.33 4.09
C THR A 236 -1.64 4.02 2.92
N THR A 237 -1.16 3.21 1.98
CA THR A 237 -0.46 3.59 0.76
C THR A 237 -0.99 2.78 -0.43
N GLU A 238 -2.31 2.60 -0.46
CA GLU A 238 -3.03 1.77 -1.43
C GLU A 238 -2.64 2.07 -2.88
N THR A 239 -2.34 3.34 -3.19
CA THR A 239 -1.96 3.81 -4.51
C THR A 239 -0.70 3.14 -5.04
N LEU A 240 0.21 2.67 -4.17
CA LEU A 240 1.45 1.99 -4.58
C LEU A 240 1.19 0.67 -5.32
N SER A 241 0.07 -0.01 -5.01
CA SER A 241 -0.32 -1.23 -5.72
C SER A 241 -0.69 -0.99 -7.19
N LEU A 242 -0.95 0.27 -7.55
CA LEU A 242 -1.18 0.73 -8.92
C LEU A 242 0.07 1.39 -9.51
N THR A 243 0.59 2.44 -8.85
CA THR A 243 1.48 3.41 -9.47
C THR A 243 2.87 2.85 -9.75
N VAL A 244 3.47 2.11 -8.81
CA VAL A 244 4.80 1.51 -8.99
C VAL A 244 4.78 0.46 -10.12
N PRO A 245 3.87 -0.55 -10.11
CA PRO A 245 3.77 -1.48 -11.23
C PRO A 245 3.50 -0.79 -12.56
N LEU A 246 2.64 0.23 -12.59
CA LEU A 246 2.31 0.96 -13.82
C LEU A 246 3.53 1.68 -14.39
N LEU A 247 4.33 2.37 -13.56
CA LEU A 247 5.57 3.03 -13.99
C LEU A 247 6.56 2.05 -14.60
N LEU A 248 6.75 0.89 -13.97
CA LEU A 248 7.64 -0.16 -14.49
C LEU A 248 7.14 -0.75 -15.82
N ILE A 249 5.83 -0.97 -15.94
CA ILE A 249 5.21 -1.46 -17.19
C ILE A 249 5.34 -0.42 -18.32
N LEU A 250 5.11 0.87 -18.03
CA LEU A 250 5.30 1.95 -18.99
C LEU A 250 6.74 2.00 -19.51
N TRP A 251 7.72 1.87 -18.61
CA TRP A 251 9.12 1.81 -19.01
C TRP A 251 9.40 0.65 -19.97
N VAL A 252 8.90 -0.56 -19.66
CA VAL A 252 9.04 -1.73 -20.54
C VAL A 252 8.36 -1.47 -21.89
N PHE A 253 7.19 -0.83 -21.91
CA PHE A 253 6.51 -0.50 -23.14
C PHE A 253 7.32 0.41 -24.06
N PHE A 254 7.89 1.48 -23.51
CA PHE A 254 8.70 2.42 -24.29
C PHE A 254 9.97 1.78 -24.83
N HIS A 255 10.62 0.91 -24.03
CA HIS A 255 11.87 0.27 -24.43
C HIS A 255 11.70 -0.90 -25.42
N LYS A 256 10.62 -1.68 -25.30
CA LYS A 256 10.37 -2.81 -26.23
C LYS A 256 9.64 -2.39 -27.50
N ASN A 257 8.84 -1.33 -27.44
CA ASN A 257 8.06 -0.86 -28.58
C ASN A 257 8.32 0.63 -28.85
N PRO A 258 9.51 1.02 -29.35
CA PRO A 258 9.83 2.43 -29.63
C PRO A 258 8.86 3.10 -30.63
N GLN A 259 8.16 2.29 -31.44
CA GLN A 259 7.18 2.74 -32.43
C GLN A 259 5.72 2.67 -31.92
N ALA A 260 5.50 2.36 -30.64
CA ALA A 260 4.15 2.31 -30.08
C ALA A 260 3.47 3.68 -30.22
N SER A 261 2.24 3.67 -30.74
CA SER A 261 1.45 4.90 -30.85
C SER A 261 1.19 5.49 -29.47
N ARG A 262 1.33 6.81 -29.32
CA ARG A 262 0.98 7.55 -28.09
C ARG A 262 -0.41 7.19 -27.60
N THR A 263 -1.37 7.14 -28.53
CA THR A 263 -2.77 6.79 -28.26
C THR A 263 -2.91 5.37 -27.70
N GLN A 264 -2.10 4.42 -28.15
CA GLN A 264 -2.12 3.05 -27.64
C GLN A 264 -1.63 2.99 -26.20
N VAL A 265 -0.51 3.66 -25.90
CA VAL A 265 0.04 3.70 -24.54
C VAL A 265 -0.93 4.38 -23.57
N MET A 266 -1.50 5.53 -23.96
CA MET A 266 -2.52 6.22 -23.16
C MET A 266 -3.71 5.33 -22.83
N LYS A 267 -4.25 4.65 -23.85
CA LYS A 267 -5.41 3.78 -23.69
C LYS A 267 -5.11 2.64 -22.74
N GLU A 268 -3.92 2.03 -22.84
CA GLU A 268 -3.55 0.93 -21.95
C GLU A 268 -3.33 1.45 -20.52
N ALA A 269 -2.59 2.54 -20.32
CA ALA A 269 -2.37 3.13 -19.00
C ALA A 269 -3.70 3.51 -18.33
N ALA A 270 -4.57 4.24 -19.03
CA ALA A 270 -5.90 4.61 -18.53
C ALA A 270 -6.75 3.39 -18.21
N LYS A 271 -6.72 2.35 -19.06
CA LYS A 271 -7.43 1.10 -18.80
C LYS A 271 -6.92 0.41 -17.53
N LEU A 272 -5.61 0.29 -17.33
CA LEU A 272 -5.05 -0.35 -16.13
C LEU A 272 -5.43 0.43 -14.86
N THR A 273 -5.35 1.77 -14.89
CA THR A 273 -5.77 2.63 -13.79
C THR A 273 -7.26 2.50 -13.49
N LEU A 274 -8.13 2.57 -14.50
CA LEU A 274 -9.59 2.47 -14.31
C LEU A 274 -9.98 1.08 -13.80
N VAL A 275 -9.40 0.03 -14.36
CA VAL A 275 -9.71 -1.35 -13.95
C VAL A 275 -9.23 -1.64 -12.52
N TRP A 276 -8.06 -1.12 -12.13
CA TRP A 276 -7.62 -1.15 -10.74
C TRP A 276 -8.61 -0.41 -9.83
N GLY A 277 -9.04 0.79 -10.23
CA GLY A 277 -10.01 1.59 -9.49
C GLY A 277 -11.35 0.87 -9.31
N PHE A 278 -11.87 0.23 -10.36
CA PHE A 278 -13.07 -0.60 -10.28
C PHE A 278 -12.89 -1.80 -9.34
N GLY A 279 -11.72 -2.45 -9.36
CA GLY A 279 -11.40 -3.52 -8.42
C GLY A 279 -11.39 -3.04 -6.97
N TYR A 280 -10.71 -1.92 -6.71
CA TYR A 280 -10.58 -1.34 -5.38
C TYR A 280 -11.93 -0.86 -4.82
N VAL A 281 -12.58 0.07 -5.52
CA VAL A 281 -13.86 0.65 -5.09
C VAL A 281 -14.96 -0.42 -5.05
N GLY A 282 -14.99 -1.30 -6.04
CA GLY A 282 -15.94 -2.41 -6.07
C GLY A 282 -15.77 -3.31 -4.85
N MET A 283 -14.55 -3.77 -4.57
CA MET A 283 -14.30 -4.65 -3.42
C MET A 283 -14.61 -3.95 -2.10
N TRP A 284 -14.28 -2.66 -1.97
CA TRP A 284 -14.62 -1.86 -0.79
C TRP A 284 -16.13 -1.79 -0.54
N VAL A 285 -16.93 -1.42 -1.56
CA VAL A 285 -18.40 -1.38 -1.46
C VAL A 285 -18.98 -2.77 -1.19
N MET A 286 -18.38 -3.83 -1.76
CA MET A 286 -18.84 -5.20 -1.53
C MET A 286 -18.76 -5.63 -0.06
N LYS A 287 -17.87 -5.04 0.76
CA LYS A 287 -17.86 -5.32 2.21
C LYS A 287 -19.22 -5.04 2.82
N TRP A 288 -19.77 -3.87 2.53
CA TRP A 288 -21.00 -3.41 3.16
C TRP A 288 -22.22 -4.07 2.55
N VAL A 289 -22.23 -4.29 1.23
CA VAL A 289 -23.28 -5.06 0.56
C VAL A 289 -23.37 -6.46 1.16
N MET A 290 -22.24 -7.15 1.31
CA MET A 290 -22.23 -8.50 1.90
C MET A 290 -22.58 -8.48 3.38
N ALA A 291 -22.04 -7.54 4.15
CA ALA A 291 -22.38 -7.40 5.56
C ALA A 291 -23.88 -7.16 5.76
N SER A 292 -24.49 -6.25 5.01
CA SER A 292 -25.95 -6.02 5.10
C SER A 292 -26.79 -7.23 4.73
N LEU A 293 -26.41 -7.95 3.67
CA LEU A 293 -27.15 -9.15 3.23
C LEU A 293 -27.01 -10.31 4.22
N ILE A 294 -25.81 -10.53 4.76
CA ILE A 294 -25.50 -11.65 5.65
C ILE A 294 -26.03 -11.40 7.07
N LEU A 295 -25.87 -10.17 7.58
CA LEU A 295 -26.28 -9.82 8.94
C LEU A 295 -27.78 -9.49 9.02
N GLY A 296 -28.42 -9.18 7.89
CA GLY A 296 -29.82 -8.76 7.86
C GLY A 296 -30.04 -7.36 8.44
N GLU A 297 -28.99 -6.53 8.47
CA GLU A 297 -29.01 -5.20 9.08
C GLU A 297 -28.55 -4.09 8.12
N ASN A 298 -29.06 -2.88 8.33
CA ASN A 298 -28.57 -1.72 7.62
C ASN A 298 -27.22 -1.29 8.21
N VAL A 299 -26.12 -1.52 7.48
CA VAL A 299 -24.77 -1.23 7.99
C VAL A 299 -24.32 0.22 7.77
N MET A 300 -25.07 1.02 7.01
CA MET A 300 -24.70 2.39 6.66
C MET A 300 -24.44 3.32 7.87
N PRO A 301 -25.19 3.23 8.98
CA PRO A 301 -24.90 4.03 10.17
C PRO A 301 -23.49 3.81 10.74
N TYR A 302 -22.92 2.62 10.59
CA TYR A 302 -21.58 2.28 11.09
C TYR A 302 -20.44 2.76 10.19
N VAL A 303 -20.74 3.22 8.97
CA VAL A 303 -19.76 3.52 7.93
C VAL A 303 -19.72 5.01 7.59
N THR A 304 -20.89 5.65 7.53
CA THR A 304 -21.04 7.03 7.04
C THR A 304 -20.34 8.08 7.91
N GLU A 305 -20.33 7.89 9.23
CA GLU A 305 -19.61 8.75 10.18
C GLU A 305 -18.10 8.80 9.85
N HIS A 306 -17.48 7.63 9.65
CA HIS A 306 -16.06 7.53 9.30
C HIS A 306 -15.70 8.13 7.94
N ILE A 307 -16.57 7.96 6.93
CA ILE A 307 -16.36 8.60 5.62
C ILE A 307 -16.39 10.13 5.78
N GLY A 308 -17.32 10.64 6.59
CA GLY A 308 -17.41 12.06 6.91
C GLY A 308 -16.14 12.58 7.58
N GLU A 309 -15.64 11.88 8.59
CA GLU A 309 -14.38 12.23 9.29
C GLU A 309 -13.18 12.28 8.33
N ARG A 310 -13.03 11.32 7.42
CA ARG A 310 -11.90 11.29 6.47
C ARG A 310 -11.94 12.40 5.42
N LEU A 311 -13.13 12.86 5.04
CA LEU A 311 -13.32 13.90 4.02
C LEU A 311 -13.41 15.31 4.60
N TYR A 312 -14.00 15.46 5.78
CA TYR A 312 -14.41 16.76 6.34
C TYR A 312 -14.06 16.92 7.83
N GLY A 313 -13.36 15.96 8.44
CA GLY A 313 -13.03 16.03 9.87
C GLY A 313 -12.23 17.28 10.20
N ASP A 314 -12.80 18.14 11.04
CA ASP A 314 -12.17 19.39 11.47
C ASP A 314 -11.29 19.15 12.70
N ILE A 315 -10.05 19.61 12.63
CA ILE A 315 -9.07 19.56 13.74
C ILE A 315 -8.79 20.95 14.33
N GLY A 316 -9.65 21.94 14.05
CA GLY A 316 -9.54 23.30 14.57
C GLY A 316 -8.50 24.17 13.85
N VAL A 317 -8.15 23.84 12.60
CA VAL A 317 -7.21 24.61 11.77
C VAL A 317 -7.88 25.03 10.47
N SER A 318 -7.40 26.13 9.87
CA SER A 318 -7.96 26.61 8.59
C SER A 318 -7.79 25.54 7.50
N GLN A 319 -8.78 25.44 6.60
CA GLN A 319 -8.77 24.44 5.50
C GLN A 319 -7.50 24.53 4.63
N LEU A 320 -7.03 25.75 4.36
CA LEU A 320 -5.80 25.96 3.58
C LEU A 320 -4.58 25.42 4.33
N THR A 321 -4.45 25.74 5.63
CA THR A 321 -3.38 25.19 6.48
C THR A 321 -3.43 23.67 6.52
N TYR A 322 -4.64 23.10 6.54
CA TYR A 322 -4.82 21.66 6.63
C TYR A 322 -4.34 20.95 5.37
N ILE A 323 -4.78 21.44 4.21
CA ILE A 323 -4.41 20.90 2.89
C ILE A 323 -2.91 21.09 2.64
N CYS A 324 -2.37 22.29 2.85
CA CYS A 324 -0.95 22.55 2.71
C CYS A 324 -0.13 21.67 3.67
N GLY A 325 -0.60 21.54 4.92
CA GLY A 325 0.02 20.71 5.93
C GLY A 325 0.03 19.22 5.56
N ALA A 326 -1.03 18.71 4.92
CA ALA A 326 -1.08 17.32 4.47
C ALA A 326 0.05 17.05 3.47
N VAL A 327 0.28 17.97 2.53
CA VAL A 327 1.37 17.86 1.56
C VAL A 327 2.74 18.03 2.24
N THR A 328 2.94 19.11 3.00
CA THR A 328 4.26 19.43 3.57
C THR A 328 4.71 18.43 4.63
N ARG A 329 3.80 17.91 5.47
CA ARG A 329 4.14 16.88 6.47
C ARG A 329 4.56 15.57 5.80
N ASN A 330 3.85 15.15 4.75
CA ASN A 330 4.24 13.95 4.01
C ASN A 330 5.57 14.11 3.26
N ILE A 331 5.80 15.25 2.61
CA ILE A 331 7.11 15.53 1.98
C ILE A 331 8.21 15.55 3.05
N GLY A 332 7.95 16.22 4.18
CA GLY A 332 8.87 16.28 5.31
C GLY A 332 9.26 14.90 5.82
N CYS A 333 8.39 13.90 5.70
CA CYS A 333 8.67 12.53 6.12
C CYS A 333 9.60 11.71 5.21
N LEU A 334 9.93 12.18 4.00
CA LEU A 334 10.85 11.46 3.13
C LEU A 334 12.27 11.50 3.66
N PHE A 335 12.95 10.35 3.70
CA PHE A 335 14.39 10.33 3.94
C PHE A 335 15.12 11.07 2.79
N PRO A 336 16.06 11.99 3.09
CA PRO A 336 16.59 12.32 4.42
C PRO A 336 16.01 13.60 5.06
N LEU A 337 14.93 14.21 4.58
CA LEU A 337 14.38 15.47 5.12
C LEU A 337 14.08 15.42 6.63
N GLU A 338 13.76 14.24 7.17
CA GLU A 338 13.52 14.05 8.61
C GLU A 338 14.79 14.10 9.49
N TYR A 339 15.99 14.10 8.89
CA TYR A 339 17.27 13.97 9.60
C TYR A 339 17.92 15.34 9.86
N GLY A 340 17.10 16.36 10.09
CA GLY A 340 17.53 17.72 10.42
C GLY A 340 18.28 18.43 9.28
N GLU A 341 19.15 19.37 9.66
CA GLU A 341 19.87 20.25 8.70
C GLU A 341 20.73 19.46 7.70
N VAL A 342 21.36 18.37 8.14
CA VAL A 342 22.17 17.50 7.27
C VAL A 342 21.30 16.87 6.17
N GLY A 343 20.10 16.42 6.55
CA GLY A 343 19.12 15.90 5.61
C GLY A 343 18.68 16.93 4.58
N VAL A 344 18.39 18.16 5.01
CA VAL A 344 18.03 19.27 4.13
C VAL A 344 19.17 19.59 3.16
N LEU A 345 20.41 19.69 3.64
CA LEU A 345 21.59 19.93 2.79
C LEU A 345 21.78 18.81 1.76
N PHE A 346 21.56 17.55 2.15
CA PHE A 346 21.60 16.44 1.21
C PHE A 346 20.50 16.51 0.16
N CYS A 347 19.28 16.91 0.52
CA CYS A 347 18.21 17.14 -0.44
C CYS A 347 18.52 18.28 -1.41
N ILE A 348 19.08 19.38 -0.93
CA ILE A 348 19.56 20.48 -1.78
C ILE A 348 20.62 19.95 -2.74
N PHE A 349 21.60 19.19 -2.24
CA PHE A 349 22.61 18.54 -3.08
C PHE A 349 21.98 17.63 -4.13
N LEU A 350 21.01 16.78 -3.76
CA LEU A 350 20.31 15.91 -4.71
C LEU A 350 19.59 16.70 -5.79
N VAL A 351 18.86 17.75 -5.43
CA VAL A 351 18.15 18.62 -6.39
C VAL A 351 19.14 19.30 -7.33
N LEU A 352 20.24 19.84 -6.81
CA LEU A 352 21.29 20.44 -7.62
C LEU A 352 21.99 19.42 -8.51
N PHE A 353 22.28 18.22 -8.01
CA PHE A 353 22.88 17.13 -8.77
C PHE A 353 21.97 16.69 -9.92
N ILE A 354 20.68 16.49 -9.65
CA ILE A 354 19.66 16.15 -10.63
C ILE A 354 19.56 17.24 -11.70
N SER A 355 19.45 18.50 -11.27
CA SER A 355 19.33 19.66 -12.18
C SER A 355 20.57 19.86 -13.03
N TYR A 356 21.77 19.74 -12.43
CA TYR A 356 23.05 19.83 -13.12
C TYR A 356 23.19 18.74 -14.17
N ASN A 357 22.93 17.48 -13.83
CA ASN A 357 23.03 16.38 -14.78
C ASN A 357 22.00 16.53 -15.90
N GLY A 358 20.76 16.91 -15.56
CA GLY A 358 19.69 17.16 -16.52
C GLY A 358 19.97 18.35 -17.46
N TYR A 359 20.76 19.33 -17.05
CA TYR A 359 21.15 20.47 -17.87
C TYR A 359 22.40 20.18 -18.73
N VAL A 360 23.48 19.68 -18.11
CA VAL A 360 24.80 19.51 -18.74
C VAL A 360 24.85 18.28 -19.64
N TYR A 361 24.26 17.17 -19.20
CA TYR A 361 24.32 15.88 -19.91
C TYR A 361 23.00 15.55 -20.60
N HIS A 362 22.20 16.56 -20.95
CA HIS A 362 20.91 16.34 -21.58
C HIS A 362 21.06 15.62 -22.94
N GLY A 363 20.15 14.70 -23.22
CA GLY A 363 20.09 14.00 -24.49
C GLY A 363 19.67 14.93 -25.63
N LYS A 364 20.18 14.69 -26.84
CA LYS A 364 19.78 15.43 -28.05
C LYS A 364 18.32 15.16 -28.47
N HIS A 365 17.73 14.07 -27.99
CA HIS A 365 16.39 13.62 -28.34
C HIS A 365 15.60 13.26 -27.08
N ILE A 366 15.13 14.28 -26.36
CA ILE A 366 14.26 14.09 -25.19
C ILE A 366 12.83 13.82 -25.65
N CYS A 367 12.26 12.69 -25.23
CA CYS A 367 10.87 12.37 -25.51
C CYS A 367 9.95 12.94 -24.42
N GLY A 368 9.50 14.19 -24.59
CA GLY A 368 8.59 14.84 -23.63
C GLY A 368 7.29 14.06 -23.34
N TRP A 369 6.89 13.18 -24.26
CA TRP A 369 5.77 12.27 -24.07
C TRP A 369 6.03 11.20 -23.00
N HIS A 370 7.21 10.58 -22.96
CA HIS A 370 7.57 9.61 -21.92
C HIS A 370 7.58 10.28 -20.54
N ILE A 371 8.15 11.50 -20.48
CA ILE A 371 8.20 12.31 -19.26
C ILE A 371 6.78 12.53 -18.71
N LEU A 372 5.84 12.94 -19.56
CA LEU A 372 4.43 13.12 -19.17
C LEU A 372 3.83 11.81 -18.63
N MET A 373 4.09 10.67 -19.27
CA MET A 373 3.55 9.38 -18.85
C MET A 373 4.12 8.86 -17.53
N TYR A 374 5.37 9.18 -17.20
CA TYR A 374 5.91 8.90 -15.86
C TYR A 374 5.43 9.90 -14.81
N MET A 375 5.26 11.17 -15.18
CA MET A 375 4.81 12.22 -14.27
C MET A 375 3.40 11.95 -13.73
N LEU A 376 2.47 11.50 -14.58
CA LEU A 376 1.07 11.29 -14.18
C LEU A 376 0.92 10.31 -12.98
N PRO A 377 1.46 9.07 -13.00
CA PRO A 377 1.45 8.21 -11.81
C PRO A 377 2.26 8.78 -10.64
N GLY A 378 3.35 9.49 -10.91
CA GLY A 378 4.20 10.12 -9.90
C GLY A 378 3.50 11.23 -9.11
N LEU A 379 2.44 11.85 -9.67
CA LEU A 379 1.64 12.90 -9.01
C LEU A 379 0.47 12.36 -8.19
N VAL A 380 0.11 11.09 -8.33
CA VAL A 380 -1.02 10.46 -7.62
C VAL A 380 -0.95 10.61 -6.09
N PRO A 381 0.22 10.45 -5.42
CA PRO A 381 0.30 10.66 -3.97
C PRO A 381 -0.15 12.07 -3.55
N TYR A 382 0.20 13.10 -4.31
CA TYR A 382 -0.19 14.47 -4.01
C TYR A 382 -1.68 14.70 -4.23
N ILE A 383 -2.27 14.15 -5.30
CA ILE A 383 -3.72 14.19 -5.51
C ILE A 383 -4.44 13.54 -4.33
N ARG A 384 -3.94 12.39 -3.86
CA ARG A 384 -4.45 11.71 -2.67
C ARG A 384 -4.36 12.59 -1.43
N TYR A 385 -3.25 13.27 -1.20
CA TYR A 385 -3.08 14.16 -0.04
C TYR A 385 -4.03 15.36 -0.07
N LEU A 386 -4.44 15.83 -1.26
CA LEU A 386 -5.44 16.89 -1.39
C LEU A 386 -6.86 16.38 -1.11
N VAL A 387 -7.21 15.21 -1.66
CA VAL A 387 -8.55 14.62 -1.51
C VAL A 387 -8.77 14.10 -0.08
N LEU A 388 -7.78 13.41 0.49
CA LEU A 388 -7.81 12.79 1.81
C LEU A 388 -6.93 13.57 2.79
N HIS A 389 -6.98 14.89 2.73
CA HIS A 389 -6.11 15.78 3.50
C HIS A 389 -6.18 15.53 5.01
N ASN A 390 -7.35 15.22 5.56
CA ASN A 390 -7.50 14.89 6.98
C ASN A 390 -6.64 13.67 7.36
N HIS A 391 -6.82 12.58 6.62
CA HIS A 391 -6.09 11.34 6.80
C HIS A 391 -4.59 11.53 6.62
N SER A 392 -4.18 12.15 5.51
CA SER A 392 -2.78 12.35 5.18
C SER A 392 -2.05 13.32 6.11
N TYR A 393 -2.75 14.28 6.72
CA TYR A 393 -2.15 15.17 7.69
C TYR A 393 -1.85 14.45 9.02
N LEU A 394 -2.84 13.72 9.55
CA LEU A 394 -2.71 12.99 10.81
C LEU A 394 -1.69 11.86 10.66
N HIS A 395 -1.87 11.05 9.61
CA HIS A 395 -1.12 9.82 9.39
C HIS A 395 0.08 9.95 8.45
N CYS A 396 0.67 11.15 8.36
CA CYS A 396 1.81 11.39 7.46
C CYS A 396 3.01 10.47 7.76
N PHE A 397 3.11 9.92 8.97
CA PHE A 397 4.14 8.98 9.40
C PHE A 397 4.12 7.63 8.66
N PHE A 398 3.02 7.28 7.99
CA PHE A 398 3.00 6.18 7.03
C PHE A 398 2.51 6.57 5.63
N THR A 399 1.62 7.57 5.49
CA THR A 399 1.09 7.90 4.17
C THR A 399 2.17 8.45 3.24
N TYR A 400 3.27 8.99 3.80
CA TYR A 400 4.38 9.56 3.01
C TYR A 400 5.02 8.54 2.08
N ARG A 401 4.97 7.26 2.46
CA ARG A 401 5.53 6.13 1.71
C ARG A 401 4.89 6.00 0.31
N ALA A 402 3.69 6.53 0.10
CA ALA A 402 3.08 6.62 -1.22
C ALA A 402 3.96 7.39 -2.25
N GLN A 403 4.84 8.29 -1.77
CA GLN A 403 5.82 9.02 -2.61
C GLN A 403 6.91 8.14 -3.22
N MET A 404 6.99 6.83 -2.89
CA MET A 404 7.84 5.88 -3.63
C MET A 404 7.56 5.95 -5.14
N ALA A 405 6.29 6.17 -5.53
CA ALA A 405 5.90 6.37 -6.93
C ALA A 405 6.50 7.63 -7.54
N THR A 406 6.53 8.73 -6.78
CA THR A 406 7.14 10.00 -7.20
C THR A 406 8.65 9.84 -7.37
N VAL A 407 9.33 9.19 -6.41
CA VAL A 407 10.77 8.92 -6.48
C VAL A 407 11.10 8.08 -7.71
N LEU A 408 10.38 6.99 -7.94
CA LEU A 408 10.54 6.17 -9.14
C LEU A 408 10.32 6.99 -10.41
N ALA A 409 9.23 7.77 -10.49
CA ALA A 409 8.94 8.60 -11.65
C ALA A 409 10.05 9.62 -11.94
N ILE A 410 10.63 10.26 -10.92
CA ILE A 410 11.76 11.19 -11.07
C ILE A 410 12.96 10.47 -11.68
N VAL A 411 13.32 9.28 -11.18
CA VAL A 411 14.45 8.52 -11.73
C VAL A 411 14.20 8.12 -13.19
N LEU A 412 12.99 7.69 -13.54
CA LEU A 412 12.64 7.35 -14.93
C LEU A 412 12.66 8.58 -15.84
N ILE A 413 12.21 9.74 -15.36
CA ILE A 413 12.30 11.01 -16.09
C ILE A 413 13.77 11.39 -16.32
N LEU A 414 14.64 11.20 -15.33
CA LEU A 414 16.06 11.48 -15.47
C LEU A 414 16.76 10.53 -16.46
N GLU A 415 16.33 9.27 -16.51
CA GLU A 415 16.80 8.33 -17.53
C GLU A 415 16.46 8.82 -18.95
N GLU A 416 15.28 9.43 -19.16
CA GLU A 416 14.88 9.98 -20.46
C GLU A 416 15.57 11.32 -20.80
N VAL A 417 15.91 12.12 -19.78
CA VAL A 417 16.51 13.45 -19.98
C VAL A 417 18.02 13.37 -20.16
N VAL A 418 18.71 12.50 -19.43
CA VAL A 418 20.19 12.45 -19.35
C VAL A 418 20.76 11.39 -20.32
N ASP A 419 21.71 11.79 -21.17
CA ASP A 419 22.50 10.85 -21.97
C ASP A 419 23.66 10.29 -21.15
N TRP A 420 23.40 9.17 -20.48
CA TRP A 420 24.36 8.49 -19.60
C TRP A 420 25.63 7.98 -20.31
N ARG A 421 25.68 7.99 -21.65
CA ARG A 421 26.91 7.66 -22.41
C ARG A 421 28.02 8.66 -22.16
N TRP A 422 27.70 9.92 -21.85
CA TRP A 422 28.70 10.93 -21.49
C TRP A 422 29.49 10.57 -20.22
N LEU A 423 28.87 9.81 -19.31
CA LEU A 423 29.49 9.37 -18.06
C LEU A 423 30.22 8.02 -18.23
N ALA A 424 29.71 7.13 -19.08
CA ALA A 424 30.33 5.83 -19.37
C ALA A 424 31.53 5.93 -20.33
N HIS A 425 31.54 6.94 -21.19
CA HIS A 425 32.63 7.23 -22.12
C HIS A 425 33.11 8.65 -21.84
N GLY A 426 33.93 8.80 -20.79
CA GLY A 426 34.72 10.02 -20.63
C GLY A 426 35.41 10.32 -21.95
N ARG A 427 34.98 11.41 -22.60
CA ARG A 427 35.40 11.95 -23.90
C ARG A 427 36.41 11.07 -24.65
N LYS A 428 35.94 10.30 -25.63
CA LYS A 428 36.76 10.12 -26.84
C LYS A 428 36.57 11.33 -27.73
#